data_AF-A0A673FUD2-F1
#
_entry.id   AF-A0A673FUD2-F1
#
_cell.length_a   1.000
_cell.length_b   1.000
_cell.length_c   1.000
_cell.angle_alpha   90.00
_cell.angle_beta   90.00
_cell.angle_gamma   90.00
#
_symmetry.space_group_name_H-M   'P 1'
#
loop_
_entity.id
_entity.type
_entity.pdbx_description
1 polymer ?
#
loop_
_entity_poly.entity_id
_entity_poly.type
_entity_poly.pdbx_seq_one_letter_code
_entity_poly.pdbx_strand_id
1 'polypeptide(L)' 'MGMHGVNEEVFLSVPCILGNSGLTDVVHMTLKSDEVKQLVKSAETLWGVQKELTL' A
#
# COMPACT_ATOMS: atom_id res chain seq x y z
N MET A 1 9.10 9.08 2.02
CA MET A 1 8.09 8.43 2.87
C MET A 1 7.02 7.92 1.93
N GLY A 2 6.70 6.63 1.98
CA GLY A 2 5.67 6.08 1.11
C GLY A 2 4.26 6.45 1.56
N MET A 3 3.25 5.91 0.88
CA MET A 3 1.86 6.32 1.07
C MET A 3 1.34 5.89 2.46
N HIS A 4 0.75 6.83 3.20
CA HIS A 4 0.23 6.62 4.56
C HIS A 4 1.23 6.01 5.56
N GLY A 5 2.54 6.23 5.37
CA GLY A 5 3.57 5.75 6.29
C GLY A 5 4.06 4.32 6.02
N VAL A 6 3.59 3.67 4.96
CA VAL A 6 4.13 2.40 4.45
C VAL A 6 5.44 2.69 3.71
N ASN A 7 6.54 2.02 4.07
CA ASN A 7 7.84 2.20 3.41
C ASN A 7 8.35 0.93 2.71
N GLU A 8 7.67 -0.18 2.94
CA GLU A 8 7.95 -1.51 2.41
C GLU A 8 7.44 -1.61 0.97
N GLU A 9 8.12 -2.41 0.15
CA GLU A 9 7.68 -2.69 -1.23
C GLU A 9 6.57 -3.76 -1.21
N VAL A 10 5.34 -3.31 -0.97
CA VAL A 10 4.16 -4.17 -0.89
C VAL A 10 3.02 -3.64 -1.76
N PHE A 11 2.12 -4.54 -2.17
CA PHE A 11 0.91 -4.18 -2.91
C PHE A 11 -0.31 -4.25 -1.99
N LEU A 12 -1.03 -3.13 -1.88
CA LEU A 12 -2.27 -3.00 -1.10
C LEU A 12 -3.36 -2.34 -1.96
N SER A 13 -4.62 -2.69 -1.68
CA SER A 13 -5.76 -2.12 -2.38
C SER A 13 -6.00 -0.68 -1.91
N VAL A 14 -5.99 0.24 -2.87
CA VAL A 14 -6.31 1.66 -2.69
C VAL A 14 -7.14 2.15 -3.88
N PRO A 15 -7.89 3.25 -3.77
CA PRO A 15 -8.60 3.79 -4.91
C PRO A 15 -7.61 4.35 -5.93
N CYS A 16 -7.68 3.83 -7.15
CA CYS A 16 -6.80 4.19 -8.25
C CYS A 16 -7.60 4.67 -9.44
N ILE A 17 -7.00 5.56 -10.23
CA ILE A 17 -7.50 5.96 -11.53
C ILE A 17 -6.85 5.06 -12.57
N LEU A 18 -7.68 4.53 -13.47
CA LEU A 18 -7.26 3.67 -14.57
C LEU A 18 -7.44 4.41 -15.90
N GLY A 19 -6.43 4.30 -16.76
CA GLY A 19 -6.45 4.78 -18.13
C GLY A 19 -6.01 3.68 -19.10
N ASN A 20 -5.84 4.05 -20.37
CA ASN A 20 -5.47 3.10 -21.42
C ASN A 20 -4.12 2.40 -21.19
N SER A 21 -3.25 2.96 -20.34
CA SER A 21 -1.96 2.39 -19.94
C SER A 21 -1.98 1.65 -18.61
N GLY A 22 -3.15 1.40 -18.02
CA GLY A 22 -3.29 0.77 -16.71
C GLY A 22 -3.46 1.79 -15.58
N LEU A 23 -2.76 1.60 -14.46
CA LEU A 23 -2.80 2.50 -13.30
C LEU A 23 -2.14 3.83 -13.64
N THR A 24 -2.93 4.91 -13.71
CA THR A 24 -2.42 6.25 -14.03
C THR A 24 -2.14 7.06 -12.77
N ASP A 25 -3.02 6.98 -11.78
CA ASP A 25 -2.92 7.75 -10.54
C ASP A 25 -3.52 7.00 -9.36
N VAL A 26 -3.17 7.46 -8.16
CA VAL A 26 -3.71 6.99 -6.89
C VAL A 26 -4.39 8.14 -6.17
N VAL A 27 -5.58 7.89 -5.63
CA VAL A 27 -6.33 8.90 -4.89
C VAL A 27 -5.83 8.97 -3.45
N HIS A 28 -5.28 10.13 -3.05
CA HIS A 28 -4.89 10.38 -1.67
C HIS A 28 -6.11 10.58 -0.76
N MET A 29 -6.51 9.53 -0.06
CA MET A 29 -7.60 9.59 0.92
C MET A 29 -7.13 10.19 2.25
N THR A 30 -8.00 10.95 2.92
CA THR A 30 -7.76 11.31 4.32
C THR A 30 -8.24 10.16 5.20
N LEU A 31 -7.31 9.39 5.76
CA LEU A 31 -7.60 8.28 6.67
C LEU A 31 -7.52 8.74 8.13
N LYS A 32 -8.35 8.15 8.98
CA LYS A 32 -8.24 8.29 10.44
C LYS A 32 -6.98 7.57 10.92
N SER A 33 -6.46 7.98 12.08
CA SER A 33 -5.25 7.38 12.66
C SER A 33 -5.34 5.87 12.83
N ASP A 34 -6.50 5.33 13.18
CA ASP A 34 -6.67 3.88 13.35
C ASP A 34 -6.77 3.12 12.02
N GLU A 35 -7.29 3.75 10.97
CA GLU A 35 -7.29 3.17 9.61
C GLU A 35 -5.86 3.13 9.04
N VAL A 36 -5.07 4.18 9.27
CA VAL A 36 -3.64 4.20 8.93
C VAL A 36 -2.89 3.08 9.64
N LYS A 37 -3.10 2.90 10.96
CA LYS A 37 -2.46 1.80 11.72
C LYS A 37 -2.82 0.43 11.13
N GLN A 38 -4.07 0.22 10.74
CA GLN A 38 -4.50 -1.04 10.12
C GLN A 38 -3.83 -1.25 8.76
N LEU A 39 -3.77 -0.21 7.93
CA LEU A 39 -3.11 -0.26 6.62
C LEU A 39 -1.62 -0.61 6.75
N VAL A 40 -0.91 0.05 7.68
CA VAL A 40 0.50 -0.24 7.98
C VAL A 40 0.68 -1.67 8.48
N LYS A 41 -0.19 -2.15 9.39
CA LYS A 41 -0.13 -3.54 9.86
C LYS A 41 -0.32 -4.56 8.73
N SER A 42 -1.21 -4.27 7.78
CA SER A 42 -1.38 -5.11 6.58
C SER A 42 -0.12 -5.09 5.70
N ALA A 43 0.52 -3.93 5.53
CA ALA A 43 1.79 -3.81 4.82
C ALA A 43 2.89 -4.66 5.46
N GLU A 44 3.11 -4.51 6.78
CA GLU A 44 4.11 -5.27 7.52
C GLU A 44 3.89 -6.78 7.42
N THR A 45 2.63 -7.23 7.45
CA THR A 45 2.27 -8.65 7.33
C THR A 45 2.63 -9.19 5.95
N LEU A 46 2.31 -8.46 4.88
CA LEU A 46 2.65 -8.86 3.51
C LEU A 46 4.16 -8.85 3.29
N TRP A 47 4.84 -7.80 3.75
CA TRP A 47 6.29 -7.69 3.66
C TRP A 47 7.00 -8.82 4.41
N GLY A 48 6.47 -9.21 5.57
CA GLY A 48 6.98 -10.33 6.36
C GLY A 48 7.08 -11.64 5.57
N VAL A 49 6.11 -11.89 4.68
CA VAL A 49 6.13 -13.06 3.79
C VAL A 49 6.99 -12.80 2.55
N GLN A 50 6.83 -11.62 1.92
CA GLN A 50 7.50 -11.29 0.66
C GLN A 50 9.03 -11.22 0.78
N LYS A 51 9.55 -10.71 1.90
CA LYS A 51 11.00 -10.62 2.14
C LYS A 51 11.70 -11.98 2.21
N GLU A 52 10.94 -13.04 2.51
CA GLU A 52 11.45 -14.41 2.64
C GLU A 52 11.34 -15.18 1.31
N LEU A 53 10.58 -14.66 0.34
CA LEU A 53 10.51 -15.23 -0.99
C LEU A 53 11.83 -14.95 -1.71
N THR A 54 12.59 -16.02 -1.95
CA THR A 54 13.77 -15.98 -2.80
C THR A 54 13.34 -16.38 -4.21
N LEU A 55 13.47 -15.47 -5.16
CA LEU A 55 13.30 -15.75 -6.60
C LEU A 55 14.59 -16.30 -7.19
#